data_AF-A0A954HP35-F1
#
_entry.id   AF-A0A954HP35-F1
#
_cell.length_a   1.000
_cell.length_b   1.000
_cell.length_c   1.000
_cell.angle_alpha   90.00
_cell.angle_beta   90.00
_cell.angle_gamma   90.00
#
_symmetry.space_group_name_H-M   'P 1'
#
loop_
_entity.id
_entity.type
_entity.pdbx_description
1 polymer ?
#
loop_
_entity_poly.entity_id
_entity_poly.type
_entity_poly.pdbx_seq_one_letter_code
_entity_poly.pdbx_strand_id
1 'polypeptide(L)'
;MAADRPSLNVDVAVRQRYSGAAQQPEASLCCPVNYDDKWLHVIPQEIIDRDYGCGDPSQYLHPGDRVLDLGSGGGKICYIA
;
A
#
# COMPACT_ATOMS: atom_id res chain seq x y z
N MET A 1 -26.61 20.54 24.20
CA MET A 1 -26.83 20.53 22.74
C MET A 1 -25.74 19.67 22.14
N ALA A 2 -26.06 18.43 21.74
CA ALA A 2 -25.10 17.60 21.02
C ALA A 2 -24.97 18.19 19.61
N ALA A 3 -23.76 18.62 19.25
CA ALA A 3 -23.49 19.13 17.91
C ALA A 3 -23.74 17.99 16.90
N ASP A 4 -24.60 18.27 15.92
CA ASP A 4 -24.82 17.45 14.75
C ASP A 4 -23.48 17.32 14.01
N ARG A 5 -22.80 16.18 14.16
CA ARG A 5 -21.58 15.89 13.42
C ARG A 5 -22.01 15.47 12.02
N PRO A 6 -21.59 16.19 10.95
CA PRO A 6 -21.88 15.74 9.60
C PRO A 6 -21.37 14.30 9.45
N SER A 7 -22.24 13.41 8.97
CA SER A 7 -21.88 12.03 8.72
C SER A 7 -20.80 12.00 7.63
N LEU A 8 -19.63 11.50 7.98
CA LEU A 8 -18.53 11.34 7.04
C LEU A 8 -18.92 10.29 6.00
N ASN A 9 -18.90 10.66 4.72
CA ASN A 9 -18.92 9.66 3.64
C ASN A 9 -17.53 9.01 3.58
N VAL A 10 -17.40 7.84 4.18
CA VAL A 10 -16.13 7.11 4.31
C VAL A 10 -15.54 6.78 2.95
N ASP A 11 -16.34 6.31 2.00
CA ASP A 11 -15.85 5.92 0.67
C ASP A 11 -15.24 7.11 -0.08
N VAL A 12 -15.91 8.27 -0.02
CA VAL A 12 -15.39 9.50 -0.63
C VAL A 12 -14.09 9.93 0.05
N ALA A 13 -14.04 9.92 1.38
CA ALA A 13 -12.86 10.32 2.13
C ALA A 13 -11.65 9.40 1.85
N VAL A 14 -11.87 8.08 1.85
CA VAL A 14 -10.84 7.08 1.54
C VAL A 14 -10.36 7.25 0.11
N ARG A 15 -11.28 7.33 -0.86
CA ARG A 15 -10.93 7.49 -2.27
C ARG A 15 -10.14 8.77 -2.52
N GLN A 16 -10.55 9.90 -1.94
CA GLN A 16 -9.84 11.17 -2.08
C GLN A 16 -8.42 11.09 -1.54
N ARG A 17 -8.24 10.51 -0.34
CA ARG A 17 -6.93 10.36 0.28
C ARG A 17 -5.99 9.50 -0.55
N TYR A 18 -6.39 8.27 -0.88
CA TYR A 18 -5.51 7.36 -1.60
C TYR A 18 -5.29 7.74 -3.07
N SER A 19 -6.24 8.44 -3.71
CA SER A 19 -5.99 9.00 -5.06
C SER A 19 -4.93 10.09 -5.05
N GLY A 20 -4.90 10.93 -4.01
CA GLY A 20 -3.84 11.92 -3.80
C GLY A 20 -2.50 11.25 -3.51
N ALA A 21 -2.50 10.30 -2.58
CA ALA A 21 -1.31 9.54 -2.17
C ALA A 21 -0.69 8.70 -3.32
N ALA A 22 -1.50 8.30 -4.32
CA ALA A 22 -1.02 7.62 -5.51
C ALA A 22 -0.24 8.53 -6.47
N GLN A 23 -0.45 9.86 -6.40
CA GLN A 23 0.25 10.85 -7.23
C GLN A 23 1.43 11.50 -6.50
N GLN A 24 1.29 11.73 -5.19
CA GLN A 24 2.28 12.38 -4.34
C GLN A 24 2.47 11.59 -3.05
N PRO A 25 3.72 11.30 -2.62
CA PRO A 25 3.96 10.56 -1.38
C PRO A 25 3.32 11.24 -0.16
N GLU A 26 2.58 10.46 0.64
CA GLU A 26 1.98 10.94 1.88
C GLU A 26 2.65 10.27 3.09
N ALA A 27 3.59 10.96 3.73
CA ALA A 27 4.42 10.40 4.80
C ALA A 27 3.63 9.81 5.98
N SER A 28 2.44 10.34 6.28
CA SER A 28 1.59 9.82 7.35
C SER A 28 0.96 8.45 7.05
N LEU A 29 0.99 7.99 5.80
CA LEU A 29 0.55 6.66 5.40
C LEU A 29 1.69 5.64 5.38
N CYS A 30 2.94 6.09 5.36
CA CYS A 30 4.09 5.20 5.31
C CYS A 30 4.23 4.42 6.62
N CYS A 31 4.34 3.09 6.49
CA CYS A 31 4.58 2.19 7.60
C CYS A 31 5.81 1.33 7.26
N PRO A 32 7.03 1.74 7.70
CA PRO A 32 8.24 1.05 7.29
C PRO A 32 8.26 -0.37 7.84
N VAL A 33 8.57 -1.32 6.97
CA VAL A 33 8.83 -2.73 7.32
C VAL A 33 10.08 -3.21 6.60
N ASN A 34 10.73 -4.20 7.18
CA ASN A 34 11.99 -4.73 6.66
C ASN A 34 11.70 -5.75 5.55
N TYR A 35 12.25 -5.52 4.36
CA TYR A 35 12.21 -6.46 3.23
C TYR A 35 13.62 -7.03 2.98
N ASP A 36 13.69 -8.16 2.30
CA ASP A 36 14.96 -8.61 1.71
C ASP A 36 15.34 -7.67 0.56
N ASP A 37 16.44 -6.93 0.73
CA ASP A 37 16.90 -5.87 -0.19
C ASP A 37 17.04 -6.34 -1.64
N LYS A 38 17.27 -7.64 -1.86
CA LYS A 38 17.38 -8.20 -3.22
C LYS A 38 16.13 -7.93 -4.06
N TRP A 39 14.96 -7.87 -3.43
CA TRP A 39 13.69 -7.61 -4.10
C TRP A 39 13.51 -6.13 -4.45
N LEU A 40 14.10 -5.22 -3.67
CA LEU A 40 13.99 -3.78 -3.92
C LEU A 40 14.77 -3.33 -5.16
N HIS A 41 15.79 -4.10 -5.58
CA HIS A 41 16.61 -3.76 -6.74
C HIS A 41 15.89 -3.92 -8.09
N VAL A 42 14.81 -4.71 -8.15
CA VAL A 42 14.10 -5.01 -9.40
C VAL A 42 12.77 -4.27 -9.53
N ILE A 43 12.33 -3.58 -8.47
CA ILE A 43 11.05 -2.89 -8.42
C ILE A 43 11.26 -1.43 -8.85
N PRO A 44 10.40 -0.87 -9.74
CA PRO A 44 10.44 0.55 -10.07
C PRO A 44 10.42 1.45 -8.83
N GLN A 45 11.31 2.44 -8.79
CA GLN A 45 11.47 3.33 -7.63
C GLN A 45 10.15 4.02 -7.23
N GLU A 46 9.29 4.38 -8.20
CA GLU A 46 7.99 5.00 -7.93
C GLU A 46 7.04 4.11 -7.11
N ILE A 47 7.15 2.79 -7.23
CA ILE A 47 6.37 1.81 -6.46
C ILE A 47 6.90 1.76 -5.03
N ILE A 48 8.23 1.85 -4.86
CA ILE A 48 8.88 1.86 -3.54
C ILE A 48 8.52 3.15 -2.80
N ASP A 49 8.59 4.30 -3.47
CA ASP A 49 8.36 5.63 -2.88
C ASP A 49 6.90 5.85 -2.46
N ARG A 50 5.95 5.11 -3.05
CA ARG A 50 4.50 5.20 -2.82
C ARG A 50 3.92 3.92 -2.24
N ASP A 51 4.77 3.09 -1.62
CA ASP A 51 4.32 1.92 -0.89
C ASP A 51 3.81 2.29 0.50
N TYR A 52 2.54 1.98 0.73
CA TYR A 52 1.86 2.21 2.01
C TYR A 52 1.53 0.90 2.72
N GLY A 53 2.20 -0.20 2.33
CA GLY A 53 2.12 -1.48 3.01
C GLY A 53 2.72 -1.42 4.42
N CYS A 54 2.14 -2.17 5.35
CA CYS A 54 2.57 -2.24 6.75
C CYS A 54 3.13 -3.61 7.15
N GLY A 55 3.41 -4.47 6.18
CA GLY A 55 3.91 -5.83 6.40
C GLY A 55 4.52 -6.43 5.13
N ASP A 56 5.30 -7.49 5.29
CA ASP A 56 5.88 -8.27 4.20
C ASP A 56 5.28 -9.70 4.19
N PRO A 57 4.16 -9.93 3.49
CA PRO A 57 3.58 -11.27 3.35
C PRO A 57 4.34 -12.16 2.34
N SER A 58 5.31 -11.62 1.59
CA SER A 58 6.02 -12.38 0.55
C SER A 58 6.86 -13.53 1.12
N GLN A 59 7.26 -13.41 2.39
CA GLN A 59 8.02 -14.45 3.13
C GLN A 59 7.30 -15.80 3.23
N TYR A 60 5.99 -15.83 3.01
CA TYR A 60 5.18 -17.06 3.09
C TYR A 60 4.93 -17.73 1.73
N LEU A 61 5.41 -17.12 0.65
CA LEU A 61 5.19 -17.61 -0.71
C LEU A 61 6.17 -18.72 -1.09
N HIS A 62 5.68 -19.65 -1.91
CA HIS A 62 6.46 -20.76 -2.46
C HIS A 62 6.37 -20.78 -4.00
N PRO A 63 7.42 -21.27 -4.69
CA PRO A 63 7.35 -21.46 -6.13
C PRO A 63 6.16 -22.34 -6.54
N GLY A 64 5.33 -21.81 -7.45
CA GLY A 64 4.12 -22.49 -7.94
C GLY A 64 2.82 -22.01 -7.30
N ASP A 65 2.87 -21.15 -6.29
CA ASP A 65 1.67 -20.55 -5.70
C ASP A 65 0.91 -19.68 -6.70
N ARG A 66 -0.41 -19.60 -6.52
CA ARG A 66 -1.28 -18.65 -7.24
C ARG A 66 -1.76 -17.61 -6.24
N VAL A 67 -1.27 -16.38 -6.38
CA VAL A 67 -1.46 -15.32 -5.38
C VAL A 67 -2.50 -14.30 -5.84
N LEU A 68 -3.31 -13.83 -4.90
CA LEU A 68 -4.19 -12.66 -5.06
C LEU A 68 -3.84 -11.65 -3.97
N ASP A 69 -3.43 -10.45 -4.39
CA ASP A 69 -3.10 -9.34 -3.49
C ASP A 69 -4.27 -8.35 -3.44
N LEU A 70 -4.91 -8.23 -2.27
CA LEU A 70 -6.07 -7.37 -2.06
C LEU A 70 -5.61 -6.02 -1.50
N GLY A 71 -5.73 -4.97 -2.32
CA GLY A 71 -5.20 -3.66 -1.98
C GLY A 71 -3.72 -3.50 -2.37
N SER A 72 -3.30 -4.11 -3.48
CA SER A 72 -1.91 -4.15 -3.95
C SER A 72 -1.26 -2.78 -4.21
N GLY A 73 -2.06 -1.72 -4.36
CA GLY A 73 -1.58 -0.37 -4.60
C GLY A 73 -0.73 -0.31 -5.88
N GLY A 74 0.51 0.15 -5.76
CA GLY A 74 1.49 0.14 -6.85
C GLY A 74 1.99 -1.26 -7.24
N GLY A 75 1.63 -2.29 -6.49
CA GLY A 75 1.90 -3.69 -6.80
C GLY A 75 3.20 -4.23 -6.23
N LYS A 76 3.81 -3.59 -5.21
CA LYS A 76 5.11 -4.03 -4.68
C LYS A 76 5.15 -5.52 -4.34
N ILE A 77 4.14 -6.02 -3.63
CA ILE A 77 4.02 -7.45 -3.29
C ILE A 77 3.74 -8.30 -4.54
N CYS A 78 2.90 -7.83 -5.47
CA CYS A 78 2.68 -8.52 -6.75
C CYS A 78 3.96 -8.67 -7.59
N TYR A 79 4.90 -7.73 -7.52
CA TYR A 79 6.19 -7.84 -8.20
C TYR A 79 7.13 -8.86 -7.55
N ILE A 80 6.98 -9.09 -6.24
CA ILE A 80 7.78 -10.05 -5.48
C ILE A 80 7.24 -11.48 -5.61
N ALA A 81 5.91 -11.61 -5.76
CA ALA A 81 5.18 -12.87 -5.77
C ALA A 81 5.37 -13.72 -7.04
#